data_AF-A0A224Z5B6-F1
#
_entry.id   AF-A0A224Z5B6-F1
#
_cell.length_a   1.000
_cell.length_b   1.000
_cell.length_c   1.000
_cell.angle_alpha   90.00
_cell.angle_beta   90.00
_cell.angle_gamma   90.00
#
_symmetry.space_group_name_H-M   'P 1'
#
loop_
_entity.id
_entity.type
_entity.pdbx_description
1 polymer ?
#
loop_
_entity_poly.entity_id
_entity_poly.type
_entity_poly.pdbx_seq_one_letter_code
_entity_poly.pdbx_strand_id
1 'polypeptide(L)'
;MEGASFKSLQEELAFYREQAVEYKAKWCEAQLELEEFQASSRDLEAELETQLKQYEASNRELRAMVTRLQADNEGLQEKLQQSKQESSRQVHDLQAQLEEVTASREEMHNYIRELEQSNDDLERAKRATVASLEEFESKLNQAIERNAFLESELDEKEAMSFMVQRLKDEARDLKQELMIQQSSVHKEQSSFGPDSPLVQRRESTGGTTPLIPARAHHSRILGMSDSNRLATEKATSNGTSQQLQPGMGSSGQTPLTPSARVSALNIVGDLLRKVGEDSLEATCTVKSTRICAARILASLELTSVSSASKGDTFCVFAAVFPPWTLQQEPQDTALPADRFV
;
A
#
# COMPACT_ATOMS: atom_id res chain seq x y z
N MET A 1 -88.69 -25.03 83.77
CA MET A 1 -89.67 -26.05 83.33
C MET A 1 -90.84 -25.95 84.29
N GLU A 2 -91.75 -25.00 84.07
CA GLU A 2 -93.02 -24.98 84.80
C GLU A 2 -93.83 -26.21 84.35
N GLY A 3 -94.26 -27.02 85.32
CA GLY A 3 -95.06 -28.21 85.05
C GLY A 3 -96.41 -27.78 84.48
N ALA A 4 -96.65 -28.07 83.20
CA ALA A 4 -97.94 -27.85 82.59
C ALA A 4 -99.01 -28.69 83.34
N SER A 5 -100.05 -28.03 83.84
CA SER A 5 -101.18 -28.67 84.49
C SER A 5 -102.22 -29.03 83.43
N PHE A 6 -102.33 -30.32 83.09
CA PHE A 6 -103.24 -30.84 82.07
C PHE A 6 -104.64 -31.10 82.64
N LYS A 7 -105.70 -30.89 81.85
CA LYS A 7 -107.10 -31.08 82.30
C LYS A 7 -107.58 -32.52 82.10
N SER A 8 -106.89 -33.31 81.28
CA SER A 8 -107.08 -34.75 81.17
C SER A 8 -105.79 -35.45 80.74
N LEU A 9 -105.68 -36.74 81.06
CA LEU A 9 -104.56 -37.61 80.66
C LEU A 9 -104.38 -37.69 79.13
N GLN A 10 -105.46 -37.46 78.37
CA GLN A 10 -105.45 -37.40 76.91
C GLN A 10 -104.75 -36.14 76.38
N GLU A 11 -104.90 -35.01 77.07
CA GLU A 11 -104.31 -33.72 76.71
C GLU A 11 -102.80 -33.70 77.02
N GLU A 12 -102.41 -34.32 78.14
CA GLU A 12 -101.00 -34.56 78.49
C GLU A 12 -100.29 -35.46 77.47
N LEU A 13 -100.91 -36.59 77.10
CA LEU A 13 -100.38 -37.47 76.06
C LEU A 13 -100.30 -36.79 74.69
N ALA A 14 -101.26 -35.91 74.35
CA ALA A 14 -101.22 -35.13 73.12
C ALA A 14 -100.06 -34.12 73.13
N PHE A 15 -99.86 -33.39 74.23
CA PHE A 15 -98.76 -32.43 74.39
C PHE A 15 -97.38 -33.09 74.26
N TYR A 16 -97.13 -34.20 74.98
CA TYR A 16 -95.84 -34.90 74.87
C TYR A 16 -95.63 -35.56 73.51
N ARG A 17 -96.69 -36.02 72.84
CA ARG A 17 -96.61 -36.51 71.45
C ARG A 17 -96.25 -35.39 70.48
N GLU A 18 -96.89 -34.23 70.59
CA GLU A 18 -96.60 -33.06 69.76
C GLU A 18 -95.16 -32.58 69.99
N GLN A 19 -94.72 -32.49 71.24
CA GLN A 19 -93.35 -32.12 71.58
C GLN A 19 -92.32 -33.15 71.08
N ALA A 20 -92.61 -34.45 71.14
CA ALA A 20 -91.75 -35.48 70.56
C ALA A 20 -91.65 -35.37 69.03
N VAL A 21 -92.76 -35.04 68.35
CA VAL A 21 -92.78 -34.78 66.91
C VAL A 21 -91.97 -33.53 66.57
N GLU A 22 -92.10 -32.45 67.34
CA GLU A 22 -91.35 -31.21 67.13
C GLU A 22 -89.83 -31.42 67.34
N TYR A 23 -89.42 -32.12 68.40
CA TYR A 23 -88.01 -32.45 68.61
C TYR A 23 -87.46 -33.39 67.55
N LYS A 24 -88.26 -34.35 67.07
CA LYS A 24 -87.88 -35.20 65.95
C LYS A 24 -87.71 -34.39 64.67
N ALA A 25 -88.61 -33.44 64.39
CA ALA A 25 -88.51 -32.55 63.25
C ALA A 25 -87.23 -31.70 63.31
N LYS A 26 -86.96 -31.07 64.46
CA LYS A 26 -85.72 -30.28 64.69
C LYS A 26 -84.46 -31.12 64.56
N TRP A 27 -84.49 -32.35 65.07
CA TRP A 27 -83.36 -33.29 64.92
C TRP A 27 -83.16 -33.67 63.45
N CYS A 28 -84.23 -33.97 62.72
CA CYS A 28 -84.15 -34.25 61.28
C CYS A 28 -83.62 -33.05 60.49
N GLU A 29 -84.08 -31.84 60.80
CA GLU A 29 -83.62 -30.59 60.17
C GLU A 29 -82.14 -30.34 60.44
N ALA A 30 -81.70 -30.42 61.71
CA ALA A 30 -80.29 -30.28 62.07
C ALA A 30 -79.40 -31.37 61.43
N GLN A 31 -79.93 -32.58 61.26
CA GLN A 31 -79.21 -33.64 60.56
C GLN A 31 -79.07 -33.35 59.07
N LEU A 32 -80.14 -32.88 58.42
CA LEU A 32 -80.09 -32.48 57.01
C LEU A 32 -79.09 -31.33 56.80
N GLU A 33 -79.14 -30.30 57.65
CA GLU A 33 -78.23 -29.15 57.59
C GLU A 33 -76.76 -29.58 57.76
N LEU A 34 -76.49 -30.53 58.67
CA LEU A 34 -75.15 -31.09 58.83
C LEU A 34 -74.69 -31.85 57.57
N GLU A 35 -75.57 -32.64 56.96
CA GLU A 35 -75.27 -33.39 55.74
C GLU A 35 -74.99 -32.43 54.56
N GLU A 36 -75.76 -31.36 54.42
CA GLU A 36 -75.53 -30.30 53.43
C GLU A 36 -74.21 -29.56 53.67
N PHE A 37 -73.90 -29.20 54.93
CA PHE A 37 -72.63 -28.55 55.27
C PHE A 37 -71.43 -29.46 54.97
N GLN A 38 -71.53 -30.75 55.29
CA GLN A 38 -70.49 -31.72 54.98
C GLN A 38 -70.31 -31.92 53.47
N ALA A 39 -71.41 -31.94 52.70
CA ALA A 39 -71.34 -32.01 51.25
C ALA A 39 -70.69 -30.76 50.66
N SER A 40 -71.14 -29.57 51.06
CA SER A 40 -70.56 -28.29 50.62
C SER A 40 -69.07 -28.17 50.97
N SER A 41 -68.65 -28.65 52.16
CA SER A 41 -67.25 -28.66 52.55
C SER A 41 -66.41 -29.57 51.66
N ARG A 42 -66.92 -30.76 51.32
CA ARG A 42 -66.25 -31.70 50.40
C ARG A 42 -66.11 -31.12 48.99
N ASP A 43 -67.16 -30.46 48.49
CA ASP A 43 -67.12 -29.82 47.17
C ASP A 43 -66.09 -28.68 47.13
N LEU A 44 -66.03 -27.86 48.19
CA LEU A 44 -65.04 -26.79 48.32
C LEU A 44 -63.61 -27.33 48.40
N GLU A 45 -63.38 -28.38 49.20
CA GLU A 45 -62.08 -29.07 49.29
C GLU A 45 -61.65 -29.61 47.92
N ALA A 46 -62.56 -30.24 47.18
CA ALA A 46 -62.30 -30.73 45.84
C ALA A 46 -61.93 -29.59 44.88
N GLU A 47 -62.62 -28.45 44.94
CA GLU A 47 -62.29 -27.27 44.13
C GLU A 47 -60.88 -26.75 44.46
N LEU A 48 -60.56 -26.59 45.75
CA LEU A 48 -59.22 -26.16 46.19
C LEU A 48 -58.12 -27.13 45.77
N GLU A 49 -58.35 -28.44 45.84
CA GLU A 49 -57.41 -29.45 45.34
C GLU A 49 -57.20 -29.33 43.84
N THR A 50 -58.25 -29.09 43.06
CA THR A 50 -58.11 -28.92 41.60
C THR A 50 -57.31 -27.67 41.26
N GLN A 51 -57.53 -26.56 41.95
CA GLN A 51 -56.74 -25.34 41.79
C GLN A 51 -55.28 -25.56 42.16
N LEU A 52 -55.02 -26.23 43.29
CA LEU A 52 -53.67 -26.55 43.74
C LEU A 52 -52.94 -27.43 42.71
N LYS A 53 -53.60 -28.45 42.16
CA LYS A 53 -53.05 -29.29 41.08
C LYS A 53 -52.73 -28.48 39.82
N GLN A 54 -53.59 -27.53 39.44
CA GLN A 54 -53.34 -26.63 38.30
C GLN A 54 -52.14 -25.72 38.55
N TYR A 55 -52.04 -25.11 39.74
CA TYR A 55 -50.90 -24.27 40.10
C TYR A 55 -49.59 -25.05 40.16
N GLU A 56 -49.59 -26.27 40.71
CA GLU A 56 -48.42 -27.14 40.72
C GLU A 56 -47.99 -27.56 39.31
N ALA A 57 -48.95 -27.85 38.42
CA ALA A 57 -48.67 -28.18 37.02
C ALA A 57 -48.04 -26.97 36.29
N SER A 58 -48.64 -25.78 36.46
CA SER A 58 -48.11 -24.54 35.89
C SER A 58 -46.71 -24.22 36.43
N ASN A 59 -46.46 -24.40 37.73
CA ASN A 59 -45.14 -24.18 38.32
C ASN A 59 -44.10 -25.16 37.77
N ARG A 60 -44.47 -26.43 37.59
CA ARG A 60 -43.62 -27.44 36.95
C ARG A 60 -43.27 -27.06 35.50
N GLU A 61 -44.25 -26.60 34.73
CA GLU A 61 -44.02 -26.16 33.35
C GLU A 61 -43.12 -24.92 33.27
N LEU A 62 -43.36 -23.92 34.12
CA LEU A 62 -42.51 -22.72 34.20
C LEU A 62 -41.07 -23.08 34.57
N ARG A 63 -40.86 -24.00 35.52
CA ARG A 63 -39.52 -24.49 35.87
C ARG A 63 -38.84 -25.19 34.70
N ALA A 64 -39.55 -26.06 33.98
CA ALA A 64 -39.01 -26.72 32.80
C ALA A 64 -38.63 -25.71 31.70
N MET A 65 -39.45 -24.68 31.51
CA MET A 65 -39.16 -23.59 30.58
C MET A 65 -37.90 -22.80 30.99
N VAL A 66 -37.75 -22.48 32.27
CA VAL A 66 -36.56 -21.81 32.81
C VAL A 66 -35.31 -22.65 32.55
N THR A 67 -35.33 -23.95 32.88
CA THR A 67 -34.20 -24.84 32.63
C THR A 67 -33.84 -24.90 31.14
N ARG A 68 -34.84 -24.96 30.25
CA ARG A 68 -34.61 -24.95 28.80
C ARG A 68 -33.98 -23.64 28.33
N LEU A 69 -34.53 -22.50 28.76
CA LEU A 69 -33.99 -21.18 28.40
C LEU A 69 -32.58 -20.97 28.94
N GLN A 70 -32.26 -21.51 30.12
CA GLN A 70 -30.91 -21.49 30.68
C GLN A 70 -29.94 -22.28 29.80
N ALA A 71 -30.29 -23.52 29.41
CA ALA A 71 -29.47 -24.32 28.52
C ALA A 71 -29.28 -23.66 27.13
N ASP A 72 -30.34 -23.06 26.58
CA ASP A 72 -30.25 -22.32 25.31
C ASP A 72 -29.32 -21.10 25.44
N ASN A 73 -29.39 -20.37 26.55
CA ASN A 73 -28.55 -19.20 26.80
C ASN A 73 -27.08 -19.60 26.96
N GLU A 74 -26.79 -20.66 27.74
CA GLU A 74 -25.44 -21.23 27.88
C GLU A 74 -24.88 -21.67 26.52
N GLY A 75 -25.69 -22.37 25.71
CA GLY A 75 -25.29 -22.77 24.36
C GLY A 75 -25.07 -21.60 23.40
N LEU A 76 -25.83 -20.52 23.51
CA LEU A 76 -25.60 -19.29 22.74
C LEU A 76 -24.34 -18.55 23.20
N GLN A 77 -24.06 -18.52 24.50
CA GLN A 77 -22.84 -17.94 25.05
C GLN A 77 -21.60 -18.70 24.58
N GLU A 78 -21.64 -20.04 24.59
CA GLU A 78 -20.56 -20.88 24.08
C GLU A 78 -20.29 -20.63 22.59
N LYS A 79 -21.34 -20.60 21.76
CA LYS A 79 -21.21 -20.29 20.33
C LYS A 79 -20.64 -18.90 20.08
N LEU A 80 -21.08 -17.90 20.85
CA LEU A 80 -20.55 -16.54 20.76
C LEU A 80 -19.07 -16.52 21.13
N GLN A 81 -18.69 -17.22 22.21
CA GLN A 81 -17.30 -17.31 22.64
C GLN A 81 -16.42 -18.02 21.61
N GLN A 82 -16.90 -19.12 21.03
CA GLN A 82 -16.20 -19.85 19.97
C GLN A 82 -16.00 -18.97 18.74
N SER A 83 -17.05 -18.27 18.28
CA SER A 83 -16.97 -17.35 17.14
C SER A 83 -16.01 -16.19 17.40
N LYS A 84 -15.99 -15.63 18.61
CA LYS A 84 -15.03 -14.60 19.01
C LYS A 84 -13.59 -15.12 18.98
N GLN A 85 -13.35 -16.33 19.50
CA GLN A 85 -12.02 -16.95 19.49
C GLN A 85 -11.55 -17.21 18.06
N GLU A 86 -12.42 -17.73 17.19
CA GLU A 86 -12.10 -17.97 15.78
C GLU A 86 -11.80 -16.66 15.04
N SER A 87 -12.63 -15.64 15.23
CA SER A 87 -12.38 -14.31 14.65
C SER A 87 -11.06 -13.72 15.16
N SER A 88 -10.75 -13.84 16.45
CA SER A 88 -9.47 -13.39 17.00
C SER A 88 -8.28 -14.14 16.39
N ARG A 89 -8.40 -15.46 16.17
CA ARG A 89 -7.37 -16.26 15.48
C ARG A 89 -7.17 -15.79 14.05
N GLN A 90 -8.25 -15.61 13.29
CA GLN A 90 -8.18 -15.11 11.92
C GLN A 90 -7.53 -13.72 11.85
N VAL A 91 -7.85 -12.83 12.80
CA VAL A 91 -7.22 -11.50 12.88
C VAL A 91 -5.72 -11.64 13.14
N HIS A 92 -5.29 -12.51 14.06
CA HIS A 92 -3.87 -12.75 14.31
C HIS A 92 -3.15 -13.34 13.10
N ASP A 93 -3.75 -14.30 12.40
CA ASP A 93 -3.15 -14.91 11.21
C ASP A 93 -3.00 -13.88 10.08
N LEU A 94 -4.01 -13.02 9.88
CA LEU A 94 -3.95 -11.93 8.90
C LEU A 94 -2.93 -10.85 9.30
N GLN A 95 -2.80 -10.53 10.59
CA GLN A 95 -1.76 -9.63 11.09
C GLN A 95 -0.35 -10.19 10.82
N ALA A 96 -0.13 -11.48 11.08
CA ALA A 96 1.15 -12.13 10.81
C ALA A 96 1.50 -12.14 9.31
N GLN A 97 0.53 -12.45 8.44
CA GLN A 97 0.72 -12.39 6.98
C GLN A 97 1.01 -10.96 6.50
N LEU A 98 0.34 -9.96 7.08
CA LEU A 98 0.61 -8.56 6.77
C LEU A 98 2.05 -8.20 7.15
N GLU A 99 2.49 -8.56 8.36
CA GLU A 99 3.84 -8.33 8.84
C GLU A 99 4.88 -8.99 7.91
N GLU A 100 4.67 -10.26 7.52
CA GLU A 100 5.54 -10.99 6.59
C GLU A 100 5.64 -10.31 5.22
N VAL A 101 4.50 -9.92 4.62
CA VAL A 101 4.50 -9.23 3.32
C VAL A 101 5.16 -7.86 3.43
N THR A 102 4.97 -7.14 4.54
CA THR A 102 5.64 -5.85 4.75
C THR A 102 7.15 -6.00 4.90
N ALA A 103 7.62 -7.02 5.63
CA ALA A 103 9.03 -7.33 5.77
C ALA A 103 9.66 -7.70 4.42
N SER A 104 9.02 -8.59 3.65
CA SER A 104 9.48 -8.97 2.31
C SER A 104 9.54 -7.78 1.35
N ARG A 105 8.54 -6.89 1.41
CA ARG A 105 8.54 -5.64 0.63
C ARG A 105 9.73 -4.75 1.00
N GLU A 106 10.03 -4.62 2.29
CA GLU A 106 11.15 -3.81 2.78
C GLU A 106 12.50 -4.41 2.37
N GLU A 107 12.66 -5.72 2.45
CA GLU A 107 13.83 -6.44 1.94
C GLU A 107 14.04 -6.19 0.45
N MET A 108 13.00 -6.32 -0.37
CA MET A 108 13.07 -6.05 -1.80
C MET A 108 13.43 -4.59 -2.09
N HIS A 109 12.90 -3.65 -1.31
CA HIS A 109 13.21 -2.23 -1.47
C HIS A 109 14.68 -1.93 -1.11
N ASN A 110 15.21 -2.56 -0.06
CA ASN A 110 16.63 -2.47 0.31
C ASN A 110 17.51 -3.06 -0.79
N TYR A 111 17.13 -4.23 -1.33
CA TYR A 111 17.86 -4.90 -2.40
C TYR A 111 17.90 -4.05 -3.69
N ILE A 112 16.79 -3.39 -4.06
CA ILE A 112 16.78 -2.45 -5.20
C ILE A 112 17.79 -1.33 -4.98
N ARG A 113 17.84 -0.74 -3.78
CA ARG A 113 18.79 0.33 -3.46
C ARG A 113 20.25 -0.14 -3.53
N GLU A 114 20.53 -1.35 -3.06
CA GLU A 114 21.87 -1.96 -3.18
C GLU A 114 22.27 -2.18 -4.64
N LEU A 115 21.33 -2.65 -5.47
CA LEU A 115 21.56 -2.81 -6.91
C LEU A 115 21.82 -1.46 -7.59
N GLU A 116 21.03 -0.43 -7.28
CA GLU A 116 21.23 0.93 -7.79
C GLU A 116 22.62 1.47 -7.42
N GLN A 117 23.03 1.33 -6.16
CA GLN A 117 24.36 1.73 -5.71
C GLN A 117 25.48 0.96 -6.45
N SER A 118 25.34 -0.36 -6.60
CA SER A 118 26.32 -1.17 -7.33
C SER A 118 26.43 -0.77 -8.81
N ASN A 119 25.32 -0.35 -9.41
CA ASN A 119 25.27 0.12 -10.78
C ASN A 119 25.98 1.48 -10.93
N ASP A 120 25.72 2.42 -10.02
CA ASP A 120 26.45 3.70 -9.97
C ASP A 120 27.96 3.51 -9.84
N ASP A 121 28.40 2.57 -9.00
CA ASP A 121 29.81 2.23 -8.82
C ASP A 121 30.41 1.60 -10.09
N LEU A 122 29.67 0.72 -10.77
CA LEU A 122 30.07 0.15 -12.06
C LEU A 122 30.17 1.21 -13.15
N GLU A 123 29.22 2.16 -13.23
CA GLU A 123 29.29 3.26 -14.17
C GLU A 123 30.49 4.17 -13.90
N ARG A 124 30.77 4.47 -12.62
CA ARG A 124 31.96 5.24 -12.23
C ARG A 124 33.23 4.52 -12.64
N ALA A 125 33.34 3.22 -12.38
CA ALA A 125 34.48 2.41 -12.80
C ALA A 125 34.65 2.42 -14.32
N LYS A 126 33.55 2.24 -15.06
CA LYS A 126 33.54 2.32 -16.53
C LYS A 126 34.07 3.67 -17.01
N ARG A 127 33.57 4.79 -16.48
CA ARG A 127 34.04 6.14 -16.84
C ARG A 127 35.53 6.31 -16.58
N ALA A 128 36.04 5.84 -15.44
CA ALA A 128 37.46 5.87 -15.11
C ALA A 128 38.30 5.04 -16.10
N THR A 129 37.84 3.83 -16.46
CA THR A 129 38.55 2.99 -17.43
C THR A 129 38.57 3.61 -18.82
N VAL A 130 37.46 4.20 -19.28
CA VAL A 130 37.39 4.87 -20.58
C VAL A 130 38.35 6.07 -20.62
N ALA A 131 38.35 6.91 -19.57
CA ALA A 131 39.28 8.03 -19.48
C ALA A 131 40.75 7.58 -19.49
N SER A 132 41.08 6.46 -18.81
CA SER A 132 42.42 5.89 -18.85
C SER A 132 42.79 5.37 -20.24
N LEU A 133 41.86 4.76 -20.97
CA LEU A 133 42.08 4.31 -22.35
C LEU A 133 42.32 5.51 -23.28
N GLU A 134 41.50 6.55 -23.18
CA GLU A 134 41.67 7.80 -23.95
C GLU A 134 43.03 8.46 -23.69
N GLU A 135 43.52 8.43 -22.44
CA GLU A 135 44.87 8.93 -22.11
C GLU A 135 45.96 8.08 -22.78
N PHE A 136 45.82 6.76 -22.79
CA PHE A 136 46.75 5.86 -23.49
C PHE A 136 46.72 6.10 -25.00
N GLU A 137 45.54 6.25 -25.60
CA GLU A 137 45.38 6.56 -27.03
C GLU A 137 46.06 7.90 -27.38
N SER A 138 45.87 8.94 -26.56
CA SER A 138 46.55 10.23 -26.77
C SER A 138 48.08 10.09 -26.71
N LYS A 139 48.61 9.35 -25.72
CA LYS A 139 50.06 9.10 -25.62
C LYS A 139 50.60 8.32 -26.81
N LEU A 140 49.85 7.33 -27.30
CA LEU A 140 50.19 6.56 -28.50
C LEU A 140 50.21 7.46 -29.74
N ASN A 141 49.19 8.29 -29.93
CA ASN A 141 49.14 9.24 -31.05
C ASN A 141 50.31 10.22 -31.02
N GLN A 142 50.64 10.78 -29.85
CA GLN A 142 51.81 11.66 -29.71
C GLN A 142 53.13 10.92 -29.99
N ALA A 143 53.24 9.63 -29.65
CA ALA A 143 54.41 8.83 -29.98
C ALA A 143 54.50 8.57 -31.49
N ILE A 144 53.36 8.31 -32.16
CA ILE A 144 53.28 8.16 -33.61
C ILE A 144 53.70 9.46 -34.31
N GLU A 145 53.15 10.60 -33.89
CA GLU A 145 53.52 11.92 -34.44
C GLU A 145 55.01 12.22 -34.30
N ARG A 146 55.61 11.92 -33.14
CA ARG A 146 57.06 12.06 -32.93
C ARG A 146 57.88 11.13 -33.82
N ASN A 147 57.45 9.88 -34.01
CA ASN A 147 58.16 8.97 -34.91
C ASN A 147 58.08 9.45 -36.36
N ALA A 148 56.91 9.87 -36.84
CA ALA A 148 56.76 10.41 -38.19
C ALA A 148 57.63 11.67 -38.42
N PHE A 149 57.74 12.53 -37.40
CA PHE A 149 58.63 13.69 -37.45
C PHE A 149 60.11 13.28 -37.56
N LEU A 150 60.54 12.32 -36.73
CA LEU A 150 61.91 11.78 -36.77
C LEU A 150 62.22 11.06 -38.09
N GLU A 151 61.26 10.33 -38.66
CA GLU A 151 61.38 9.72 -39.99
C GLU A 151 61.64 10.78 -41.06
N SER A 152 60.88 11.89 -41.05
CA SER A 152 61.12 13.02 -41.97
C SER A 152 62.48 13.68 -41.77
N GLU A 153 62.95 13.86 -40.52
CA GLU A 153 64.30 14.40 -40.26
C GLU A 153 65.39 13.45 -40.77
N LEU A 154 65.18 12.14 -40.69
CA LEU A 154 66.09 11.15 -41.26
C LEU A 154 66.09 11.19 -42.79
N ASP A 155 64.93 11.32 -43.43
CA ASP A 155 64.79 11.46 -44.87
C ASP A 155 65.50 12.74 -45.40
N GLU A 156 65.31 13.88 -44.71
CA GLU A 156 66.00 15.14 -45.05
C GLU A 156 67.53 15.00 -44.93
N LYS A 157 67.99 14.33 -43.87
CA LYS A 157 69.41 14.04 -43.66
C LYS A 157 69.96 13.14 -44.77
N GLU A 158 69.22 12.11 -45.18
CA GLU A 158 69.60 11.22 -46.29
C GLU A 158 69.67 11.99 -47.62
N ALA A 159 68.67 12.82 -47.92
CA ALA A 159 68.64 13.66 -49.11
C ALA A 159 69.83 14.64 -49.15
N MET A 160 70.15 15.28 -48.02
CA MET A 160 71.33 16.15 -47.93
C MET A 160 72.62 15.36 -48.11
N SER A 161 72.74 14.17 -47.51
CA SER A 161 73.87 13.27 -47.71
C SER A 161 74.06 12.90 -49.18
N PHE A 162 72.98 12.58 -49.88
CA PHE A 162 72.98 12.30 -51.32
C PHE A 162 73.46 13.51 -52.13
N MET A 163 72.95 14.72 -51.85
CA MET A 163 73.39 15.95 -52.52
C MET A 163 74.87 16.24 -52.27
N VAL A 164 75.34 16.08 -51.03
CA VAL A 164 76.77 16.23 -50.69
C VAL A 164 77.62 15.22 -51.45
N GLN A 165 77.15 13.97 -51.59
CA GLN A 165 77.85 12.95 -52.35
C GLN A 165 77.91 13.30 -53.85
N ARG A 166 76.79 13.74 -54.43
CA ARG A 166 76.76 14.18 -55.84
C ARG A 166 77.68 15.37 -56.09
N LEU A 167 77.64 16.41 -55.25
CA LEU A 167 78.55 17.55 -55.35
C LEU A 167 80.02 17.16 -55.17
N LYS A 168 80.32 16.17 -54.31
CA LYS A 168 81.68 15.62 -54.19
C LYS A 168 82.13 14.94 -55.47
N ASP A 169 81.24 14.21 -56.15
CA ASP A 169 81.55 13.57 -57.41
C ASP A 169 81.70 14.60 -58.54
N GLU A 170 80.81 15.58 -58.65
CA GLU A 170 80.96 16.71 -59.57
C GLU A 170 82.26 17.50 -59.32
N ALA A 171 82.63 17.76 -58.06
CA ALA A 171 83.89 18.41 -57.72
C ALA A 171 85.11 17.54 -58.05
N ARG A 172 84.99 16.21 -57.96
CA ARG A 172 86.03 15.28 -58.42
C ARG A 172 86.15 15.33 -59.94
N ASP A 173 85.04 15.33 -60.67
CA ASP A 173 85.01 15.38 -62.13
C ASP A 173 85.59 16.70 -62.64
N LEU A 174 85.15 17.85 -62.12
CA LEU A 174 85.71 19.16 -62.46
C LEU A 174 87.21 19.27 -62.13
N LYS A 175 87.66 18.67 -61.02
CA LYS A 175 89.09 18.61 -60.69
C LYS A 175 89.86 17.77 -61.71
N GLN A 176 89.29 16.67 -62.19
CA GLN A 176 89.87 15.87 -63.27
C GLN A 176 89.89 16.67 -64.58
N GLU A 177 88.82 17.39 -64.93
CA GLU A 177 88.76 18.28 -66.09
C GLU A 177 89.80 19.40 -66.03
N LEU A 178 89.99 20.05 -64.87
CA LEU A 178 91.04 21.06 -64.69
C LEU A 178 92.44 20.46 -64.79
N MET A 179 92.66 19.24 -64.30
CA MET A 179 93.93 18.54 -64.44
C MET A 179 94.22 18.22 -65.91
N ILE A 180 93.19 17.81 -66.67
CA ILE A 180 93.26 17.63 -68.12
C ILE A 180 93.55 18.97 -68.82
N GLN A 181 92.86 20.05 -68.46
CA GLN A 181 93.10 21.39 -69.02
C GLN A 181 94.49 21.93 -68.70
N GLN A 182 95.04 21.71 -67.50
CA GLN A 182 96.42 22.08 -67.19
C GLN A 182 97.41 21.26 -68.01
N SER A 183 97.13 19.97 -68.25
CA SER A 183 97.95 19.12 -69.11
C SER A 183 97.81 19.44 -70.62
N SER A 184 96.70 20.04 -71.06
CA SER A 184 96.52 20.52 -72.44
C SER A 184 97.01 21.96 -72.65
N VAL A 185 96.92 22.85 -71.65
CA VAL A 185 97.54 24.19 -71.65
C VAL A 185 99.06 24.10 -71.60
N HIS A 186 99.63 23.05 -71.00
CA HIS A 186 101.07 22.74 -71.16
C HIS A 186 101.45 22.23 -72.56
N LYS A 187 100.49 22.01 -73.47
CA LYS A 187 100.72 21.52 -74.83
C LYS A 187 100.50 22.57 -75.93
N GLU A 188 99.89 23.72 -75.64
CA GLU A 188 99.63 24.79 -76.63
C GLU A 188 99.91 26.21 -76.11
N GLN A 189 101.05 26.41 -75.43
CA GLN A 189 101.70 27.73 -75.34
C GLN A 189 102.73 27.93 -76.46
N SER A 190 102.25 28.17 -77.69
CA SER A 190 102.87 29.06 -78.69
C SER A 190 101.73 29.49 -79.63
N SER A 191 101.16 30.69 -79.55
CA SER A 191 101.75 31.93 -80.06
C SER A 191 100.82 33.13 -79.82
N PHE A 192 101.36 34.20 -79.24
CA PHE A 192 101.09 35.64 -79.47
C PHE A 192 99.66 36.22 -79.50
N GLY A 193 99.42 37.15 -78.55
CA GLY A 193 99.31 38.60 -78.84
C GLY A 193 97.93 39.24 -79.06
N PRO A 194 97.74 40.55 -78.73
CA PRO A 194 96.51 41.11 -78.17
C PRO A 194 95.72 42.05 -79.11
N ASP A 195 94.45 42.36 -78.79
CA ASP A 195 93.89 43.74 -78.70
C ASP A 195 92.35 43.77 -78.55
N SER A 196 91.88 44.75 -77.76
CA SER A 196 90.47 45.19 -77.55
C SER A 196 90.08 46.22 -78.63
N PRO A 197 88.80 46.46 -79.05
CA PRO A 197 87.78 47.14 -78.20
C PRO A 197 86.24 47.00 -78.55
N LEU A 198 85.39 47.40 -77.58
CA LEU A 198 84.13 48.21 -77.65
C LEU A 198 82.81 47.75 -78.37
N VAL A 199 81.71 47.69 -77.56
CA VAL A 199 80.42 48.46 -77.65
C VAL A 199 79.08 47.80 -78.13
N GLN A 200 78.08 47.85 -77.20
CA GLN A 200 76.58 47.99 -77.30
C GLN A 200 75.73 46.82 -77.86
N ARG A 201 74.47 46.54 -77.46
CA ARG A 201 73.40 47.26 -76.71
C ARG A 201 72.19 46.31 -76.46
N ARG A 202 71.56 46.40 -75.26
CA ARG A 202 70.13 46.25 -74.82
C ARG A 202 69.31 44.99 -75.25
N GLU A 203 68.33 44.47 -74.50
CA GLU A 203 67.30 45.05 -73.62
C GLU A 203 66.64 43.95 -72.74
N SER A 204 66.30 44.28 -71.47
CA SER A 204 65.01 44.09 -70.74
C SER A 204 64.30 42.70 -70.74
N THR A 205 63.64 42.18 -69.69
CA THR A 205 63.15 42.64 -68.38
C THR A 205 62.50 41.41 -67.69
N GLY A 206 62.51 41.34 -66.35
CA GLY A 206 61.45 40.68 -65.58
C GLY A 206 61.81 39.39 -64.83
N GLY A 207 62.45 39.52 -63.67
CA GLY A 207 62.34 38.56 -62.58
C GLY A 207 61.75 39.25 -61.36
N THR A 208 60.86 38.55 -60.65
CA THR A 208 60.69 38.64 -59.18
C THR A 208 59.71 37.56 -58.69
N THR A 209 60.26 36.52 -58.10
CA THR A 209 59.78 35.86 -56.86
C THR A 209 60.17 36.73 -55.64
N PRO A 210 59.88 36.39 -54.37
CA PRO A 210 58.85 35.55 -53.72
C PRO A 210 58.23 36.23 -52.46
N LEU A 211 57.42 35.50 -51.65
CA LEU A 211 57.55 35.32 -50.17
C LEU A 211 56.20 35.08 -49.43
N ILE A 212 56.18 34.03 -48.60
CA ILE A 212 55.27 33.67 -47.48
C ILE A 212 55.90 34.32 -46.20
N PRO A 213 55.26 34.64 -45.02
CA PRO A 213 54.28 33.82 -44.28
C PRO A 213 53.27 34.50 -43.28
N ALA A 214 52.49 33.61 -42.62
CA ALA A 214 51.98 33.68 -41.22
C ALA A 214 50.57 34.24 -40.88
N ARG A 215 49.66 33.31 -40.57
CA ARG A 215 48.92 33.06 -39.30
C ARG A 215 48.65 34.24 -38.33
N ALA A 216 47.36 34.49 -38.01
CA ALA A 216 46.72 34.35 -36.68
C ALA A 216 45.59 35.38 -36.35
N HIS A 217 44.62 34.91 -35.53
CA HIS A 217 43.58 35.62 -34.73
C HIS A 217 42.25 36.05 -35.37
N HIS A 218 41.15 35.32 -35.05
CA HIS A 218 40.12 35.82 -34.12
C HIS A 218 39.13 34.72 -33.64
N SER A 219 38.92 34.70 -32.30
CA SER A 219 37.87 34.04 -31.50
C SER A 219 36.44 34.39 -31.98
N ARG A 220 35.47 33.47 -32.08
CA ARG A 220 34.61 32.79 -31.06
C ARG A 220 33.20 33.43 -30.92
N ILE A 221 32.18 32.64 -31.32
CA ILE A 221 30.79 32.44 -30.80
C ILE A 221 29.78 33.62 -30.81
N LEU A 222 28.63 33.42 -31.48
CA LEU A 222 27.25 33.30 -30.91
C LEU A 222 26.16 33.45 -31.99
N GLY A 223 25.08 32.66 -31.87
CA GLY A 223 23.76 33.06 -32.37
C GLY A 223 23.11 32.13 -33.39
N MET A 224 22.56 31.01 -32.91
CA MET A 224 21.54 30.23 -33.61
C MET A 224 20.22 30.99 -33.64
N SER A 225 19.58 31.04 -34.80
CA SER A 225 18.12 30.99 -34.99
C SER A 225 17.85 30.76 -36.47
N ASP A 226 17.16 29.68 -36.81
CA ASP A 226 15.95 29.81 -37.61
C ASP A 226 15.12 28.53 -37.58
N SER A 227 13.84 28.77 -37.35
CA SER A 227 12.78 27.78 -37.33
C SER A 227 12.47 27.35 -38.75
N ASN A 228 12.48 26.04 -39.02
CA ASN A 228 11.55 25.50 -39.99
C ASN A 228 11.09 24.10 -39.60
N ARG A 229 9.77 23.95 -39.58
CA ARG A 229 9.00 22.82 -39.05
C ARG A 229 8.42 22.06 -40.23
N LEU A 230 8.79 20.79 -40.39
CA LEU A 230 7.99 19.81 -41.12
C LEU A 230 7.94 18.49 -40.34
N ALA A 231 6.73 17.98 -40.19
CA ALA A 231 6.43 16.68 -39.62
C ALA A 231 6.66 15.56 -40.65
N THR A 232 7.17 14.41 -40.23
CA THR A 232 6.70 13.08 -40.66
C THR A 232 7.15 12.03 -39.63
N GLU A 233 6.25 11.08 -39.42
CA GLU A 233 6.17 9.99 -38.45
C GLU A 233 7.31 8.97 -38.48
N LYS A 234 7.71 8.42 -37.33
CA LYS A 234 7.49 7.00 -36.97
C LYS A 234 8.05 6.63 -35.59
N ALA A 235 7.19 5.90 -34.87
CA ALA A 235 7.50 4.71 -34.08
C ALA A 235 8.33 4.81 -32.78
N THR A 236 7.57 4.76 -31.68
CA THR A 236 7.60 3.66 -30.69
C THR A 236 8.65 3.69 -29.56
N SER A 237 8.07 3.54 -28.37
CA SER A 237 8.56 2.97 -27.11
C SER A 237 9.25 3.87 -26.08
N ASN A 238 8.44 4.13 -25.05
CA ASN A 238 8.71 3.89 -23.63
C ASN A 238 9.77 4.77 -22.94
N GLY A 239 9.25 5.65 -22.08
CA GLY A 239 9.97 6.20 -20.94
C GLY A 239 9.27 7.43 -20.41
N THR A 240 8.63 7.34 -19.23
CA THR A 240 8.36 8.54 -18.44
C THR A 240 8.39 8.22 -16.95
N SER A 241 9.56 8.42 -16.36
CA SER A 241 9.67 8.95 -15.01
C SER A 241 9.43 10.47 -15.06
N GLN A 242 8.78 11.00 -14.01
CA GLN A 242 9.09 12.25 -13.28
C GLN A 242 7.82 12.94 -12.73
N GLN A 243 7.53 12.69 -11.44
CA GLN A 243 7.61 13.65 -10.31
C GLN A 243 7.82 15.14 -10.74
N LEU A 244 7.05 16.20 -10.42
CA LEU A 244 6.47 16.80 -9.19
C LEU A 244 5.69 18.07 -9.69
N GLN A 245 4.51 18.53 -9.24
CA GLN A 245 4.15 19.19 -7.97
C GLN A 245 2.68 19.72 -8.03
N PRO A 246 2.07 20.18 -6.90
CA PRO A 246 0.63 20.24 -6.70
C PRO A 246 -0.03 21.61 -6.96
N GLY A 247 -1.32 21.57 -7.35
CA GLY A 247 -2.20 22.74 -7.39
C GLY A 247 -3.64 22.33 -7.04
N MET A 248 -4.16 22.87 -5.94
CA MET A 248 -5.55 22.76 -5.49
C MET A 248 -6.50 23.50 -6.45
N GLY A 249 -7.66 22.90 -6.75
CA GLY A 249 -8.88 23.66 -7.08
C GLY A 249 -9.71 23.19 -8.28
N SER A 250 -10.80 22.47 -7.95
CA SER A 250 -12.12 22.51 -8.59
C SER A 250 -12.37 21.93 -9.99
N SER A 251 -13.05 20.77 -9.98
CA SER A 251 -14.27 20.45 -10.75
C SER A 251 -14.40 20.98 -12.19
N GLY A 252 -14.00 20.15 -13.15
CA GLY A 252 -14.39 20.29 -14.55
C GLY A 252 -14.11 18.99 -15.30
N GLN A 253 -15.15 18.26 -15.67
CA GLN A 253 -15.08 16.96 -16.34
C GLN A 253 -14.33 17.08 -17.66
N THR A 254 -13.11 16.57 -17.75
CA THR A 254 -12.49 16.27 -19.04
C THR A 254 -13.12 14.98 -19.59
N PRO A 255 -13.77 15.01 -20.78
CA PRO A 255 -14.36 13.81 -21.34
C PRO A 255 -13.26 12.80 -21.68
N LEU A 256 -13.34 11.61 -21.07
CA LEU A 256 -12.44 10.50 -21.34
C LEU A 256 -12.43 10.18 -22.85
N THR A 257 -11.24 9.99 -23.41
CA THR A 257 -11.05 9.54 -24.79
C THR A 257 -11.82 8.24 -25.03
N PRO A 258 -12.38 8.01 -26.24
CA PRO A 258 -13.18 6.82 -26.53
C PRO A 258 -12.48 5.50 -26.18
N SER A 259 -11.16 5.44 -26.34
CA SER A 259 -10.35 4.28 -25.99
C SER A 259 -10.26 4.02 -24.47
N ALA A 260 -10.07 5.08 -23.66
CA ALA A 260 -10.04 4.97 -22.20
C ALA A 260 -11.41 4.56 -21.64
N ARG A 261 -12.50 5.05 -22.26
CA ARG A 261 -13.87 4.66 -21.91
C ARG A 261 -14.15 3.19 -22.20
N VAL A 262 -13.77 2.70 -23.37
CA VAL A 262 -13.98 1.29 -23.76
C VAL A 262 -13.12 0.35 -22.90
N SER A 263 -11.88 0.71 -22.61
CA SER A 263 -11.01 -0.05 -21.70
C SER A 263 -11.57 -0.10 -20.27
N ALA A 264 -12.03 1.04 -19.73
CA ALA A 264 -12.66 1.09 -18.42
C ALA A 264 -13.96 0.26 -18.36
N LEU A 265 -14.79 0.29 -19.41
CA LEU A 265 -16.01 -0.52 -19.48
C LEU A 265 -15.72 -2.02 -19.57
N ASN A 266 -14.67 -2.45 -20.27
CA ASN A 266 -14.25 -3.86 -20.29
C ASN A 266 -13.72 -4.30 -18.92
N ILE A 267 -12.92 -3.47 -18.25
CA ILE A 267 -12.41 -3.77 -16.90
C ILE A 267 -13.56 -3.86 -15.90
N VAL A 268 -14.51 -2.91 -15.95
CA VAL A 268 -15.72 -2.94 -15.10
C VAL A 268 -16.61 -4.15 -15.43
N GLY A 269 -16.71 -4.52 -16.70
CA GLY A 269 -17.42 -5.72 -17.15
C GLY A 269 -16.80 -7.01 -16.62
N ASP A 270 -15.47 -7.11 -16.64
CA ASP A 270 -14.74 -8.25 -16.09
C ASP A 270 -14.82 -8.31 -14.57
N LEU A 271 -14.76 -7.17 -13.86
CA LEU A 271 -14.98 -7.13 -12.42
C LEU A 271 -16.41 -7.53 -12.04
N LEU A 272 -17.43 -7.06 -12.77
CA LEU A 272 -18.83 -7.44 -12.50
C LEU A 272 -19.10 -8.91 -12.81
N ARG A 273 -18.45 -9.48 -13.83
CA ARG A 273 -18.55 -10.91 -14.14
C ARG A 273 -17.81 -11.75 -13.09
N LYS A 274 -16.69 -11.26 -12.56
CA LYS A 274 -15.93 -11.92 -11.47
C LYS A 274 -16.65 -11.85 -10.12
N VAL A 275 -17.26 -10.71 -9.78
CA VAL A 275 -18.11 -10.54 -8.59
C VAL A 275 -19.40 -11.36 -8.72
N GLY A 276 -19.88 -11.63 -9.94
CA GLY A 276 -21.04 -12.50 -10.19
C GLY A 276 -20.77 -13.99 -9.87
N GLU A 277 -19.56 -14.48 -10.09
CA GLU A 277 -19.16 -15.86 -9.75
C GLU A 277 -18.86 -16.01 -8.24
N ASP A 278 -18.25 -15.00 -7.61
CA ASP A 278 -17.95 -15.01 -6.17
C ASP A 278 -19.17 -14.68 -5.28
N SER A 279 -20.24 -14.10 -5.84
CA SER A 279 -21.47 -13.76 -5.10
C SER A 279 -22.42 -14.95 -4.85
N LEU A 280 -22.24 -16.08 -5.54
CA LEU A 280 -23.06 -17.28 -5.29
C LEU A 280 -22.68 -17.96 -3.97
N GLU A 281 -21.42 -17.86 -3.52
CA GLU A 281 -20.99 -18.35 -2.21
C GLU A 281 -21.32 -17.35 -1.07
N ALA A 282 -21.33 -16.05 -1.34
CA ALA A 282 -21.67 -15.01 -0.35
C ALA A 282 -23.18 -14.86 -0.05
N THR A 283 -24.05 -15.53 -0.81
CA THR A 283 -25.51 -15.44 -0.58
C THR A 283 -25.97 -16.16 0.71
N CYS A 284 -25.11 -16.99 1.32
CA CYS A 284 -25.39 -17.61 2.62
C CYS A 284 -25.15 -16.68 3.83
N THR A 285 -24.32 -15.64 3.72
CA THR A 285 -24.02 -14.74 4.86
C THR A 285 -24.93 -13.51 4.92
N VAL A 286 -25.40 -13.00 3.77
CA VAL A 286 -26.26 -11.80 3.70
C VAL A 286 -27.67 -12.04 4.26
N LYS A 287 -28.17 -13.28 4.23
CA LYS A 287 -29.46 -13.63 4.86
C LYS A 287 -29.41 -13.56 6.39
N SER A 288 -28.25 -13.85 6.99
CA SER A 288 -28.06 -13.80 8.45
C SER A 288 -28.01 -12.36 8.99
N THR A 289 -27.35 -11.45 8.25
CA THR A 289 -27.22 -10.04 8.66
C THR A 289 -28.53 -9.26 8.52
N ARG A 290 -29.37 -9.58 7.51
CA ARG A 290 -30.70 -8.97 7.37
C ARG A 290 -31.67 -9.40 8.47
N ILE A 291 -31.55 -10.63 8.98
CA ILE A 291 -32.33 -11.11 10.13
C ILE A 291 -31.88 -10.41 11.42
N CYS A 292 -30.58 -10.13 11.59
CA CYS A 292 -30.07 -9.39 12.74
C CYS A 292 -30.50 -7.90 12.73
N ALA A 293 -30.47 -7.24 11.57
CA ALA A 293 -30.91 -5.84 11.44
C ALA A 293 -32.42 -5.68 11.71
N ALA A 294 -33.25 -6.63 11.24
CA ALA A 294 -34.68 -6.64 11.52
C ALA A 294 -34.99 -6.87 13.02
N ARG A 295 -34.17 -7.66 13.72
CA ARG A 295 -34.34 -7.94 15.16
C ARG A 295 -33.90 -6.78 16.05
N ILE A 296 -32.91 -6.00 15.61
CA ILE A 296 -32.47 -4.77 16.29
C ILE A 296 -33.50 -3.65 16.10
N LEU A 297 -34.06 -3.49 14.89
CA LEU A 297 -35.12 -2.50 14.64
C LEU A 297 -36.43 -2.83 15.37
N ALA A 298 -36.81 -4.11 15.46
CA ALA A 298 -37.98 -4.53 16.25
C ALA A 298 -37.79 -4.33 17.76
N SER A 299 -36.55 -4.38 18.26
CA SER A 299 -36.24 -4.12 19.67
C SER A 299 -36.28 -2.63 20.03
N LEU A 300 -36.04 -1.75 19.06
CA LEU A 300 -36.12 -0.29 19.22
C LEU A 300 -37.57 0.23 19.14
N GLU A 301 -38.45 -0.40 18.36
CA GLU A 301 -39.89 -0.05 18.31
C GLU A 301 -40.67 -0.53 19.54
N LEU A 302 -40.26 -1.61 20.21
CA LEU A 302 -40.91 -2.07 21.44
C LEU A 302 -40.58 -1.22 22.68
N THR A 303 -39.52 -0.41 22.63
CA THR A 303 -39.19 0.58 23.68
C THR A 303 -39.94 1.91 23.56
N SER A 304 -40.70 2.16 22.48
CA SER A 304 -41.45 3.42 22.31
C SER A 304 -42.96 3.33 22.59
N VAL A 305 -43.50 2.13 22.85
CA VAL A 305 -44.97 1.93 23.02
C VAL A 305 -45.40 1.76 24.50
N SER A 306 -44.50 1.93 25.47
CA SER A 306 -44.86 1.84 26.90
C SER A 306 -44.56 3.13 27.69
N SER A 307 -45.12 4.26 27.26
CA SER A 307 -45.37 5.39 28.17
C SER A 307 -46.29 6.45 27.53
N ALA A 308 -47.59 6.20 27.55
CA ALA A 308 -48.59 7.24 27.37
C ALA A 308 -49.43 7.34 28.66
N SER A 309 -49.06 8.25 29.57
CA SER A 309 -50.01 8.92 30.47
C SER A 309 -49.32 9.96 31.36
N LYS A 310 -49.66 11.24 31.08
CA LYS A 310 -49.80 12.38 32.01
C LYS A 310 -48.56 12.97 32.70
N GLY A 311 -48.31 14.23 32.36
CA GLY A 311 -48.04 15.27 33.35
C GLY A 311 -46.59 15.74 33.46
N ASP A 312 -46.42 17.04 33.24
CA ASP A 312 -45.44 17.93 33.86
C ASP A 312 -44.00 18.01 33.31
N THR A 313 -43.79 19.11 32.59
CA THR A 313 -42.73 20.13 32.71
C THR A 313 -41.42 19.81 33.46
N PHE A 314 -40.33 20.23 32.80
CA PHE A 314 -39.00 20.58 33.34
C PHE A 314 -38.02 19.44 33.71
N CYS A 315 -36.96 19.26 32.92
CA CYS A 315 -35.64 19.86 33.18
C CYS A 315 -34.58 19.26 32.23
N VAL A 316 -34.02 20.12 31.38
CA VAL A 316 -32.75 19.89 30.71
C VAL A 316 -31.66 20.01 31.77
N PHE A 317 -30.88 18.96 32.01
CA PHE A 317 -29.62 19.08 32.74
C PHE A 317 -28.48 18.56 31.86
N ALA A 318 -27.72 19.52 31.33
CA ALA A 318 -26.40 19.30 30.78
C ALA A 318 -25.44 19.01 31.93
N ALA A 319 -24.62 17.96 31.79
CA ALA A 319 -23.41 17.79 32.58
C ALA A 319 -22.31 17.21 31.68
N VAL A 320 -21.49 18.12 31.20
CA VAL A 320 -20.15 17.93 30.61
C VAL A 320 -19.23 17.33 31.68
N PHE A 321 -18.47 16.26 31.38
CA PHE A 321 -17.05 16.05 31.78
C PHE A 321 -16.47 14.73 31.17
N PRO A 322 -15.27 14.75 30.55
CA PRO A 322 -14.46 13.57 30.18
C PRO A 322 -13.30 13.34 31.21
N PRO A 323 -12.28 12.50 30.93
CA PRO A 323 -12.23 11.03 30.90
C PRO A 323 -11.41 10.44 32.08
N TRP A 324 -11.64 9.18 32.47
CA TRP A 324 -10.77 8.47 33.42
C TRP A 324 -9.62 7.75 32.69
N THR A 325 -8.40 8.19 32.99
CA THR A 325 -7.14 7.51 32.69
C THR A 325 -6.82 6.55 33.85
N LEU A 326 -6.57 5.27 33.55
CA LEU A 326 -6.05 4.31 34.53
C LEU A 326 -4.65 3.88 34.08
N GLN A 327 -3.65 4.45 34.72
CA GLN A 327 -2.25 4.05 34.69
C GLN A 327 -2.07 2.90 35.70
N GLN A 328 -1.54 1.76 35.25
CA GLN A 328 -1.09 0.67 36.12
C GLN A 328 0.32 0.96 36.64
N GLU A 329 0.55 0.75 37.94
CA GLU A 329 1.87 0.42 38.50
C GLU A 329 1.72 -0.68 39.58
N PRO A 330 2.78 -1.48 39.84
CA PRO A 330 2.67 -2.79 40.45
C PRO A 330 2.87 -2.80 41.98
N GLN A 331 2.35 -3.84 42.63
CA GLN A 331 2.53 -4.15 44.05
C GLN A 331 3.74 -5.07 44.24
N ASP A 332 4.85 -4.54 44.77
CA ASP A 332 5.92 -5.34 45.38
C ASP A 332 5.70 -5.42 46.89
N THR A 333 5.47 -6.64 47.39
CA THR A 333 5.45 -6.97 48.82
C THR A 333 6.76 -7.66 49.17
N ALA A 334 7.64 -6.94 49.88
CA ALA A 334 8.85 -7.51 50.48
C ALA A 334 8.71 -7.48 52.01
N LEU A 335 8.74 -8.67 52.61
CA LEU A 335 8.94 -8.92 54.05
C LEU A 335 10.36 -8.51 54.48
N PRO A 336 10.59 -8.02 55.70
CA PRO A 336 11.91 -7.99 56.28
C PRO A 336 12.10 -9.18 57.23
N ALA A 337 13.14 -9.98 56.96
CA ALA A 337 13.77 -10.89 57.91
C ALA A 337 15.13 -10.33 58.34
N ASP A 338 15.40 -10.49 59.64
CA ASP A 338 16.67 -10.42 60.38
C ASP A 338 17.35 -9.06 60.70
N ARG A 339 17.41 -8.73 62.00
CA ARG A 339 18.65 -8.87 62.81
C ARG A 339 18.46 -8.56 64.32
N PHE A 340 18.85 -9.55 65.14
CA PHE A 340 19.59 -9.50 66.42
C PHE A 340 19.71 -8.16 67.19
N VAL A 341 19.21 -8.11 68.44
CA VAL A 341 19.97 -8.18 69.73
C VAL A 341 19.02 -8.65 70.82
#